data_AF-A0A5E4KSM4-F1
#
_entry.id   AF-A0A5E4KSM4-F1
#
_cell.length_a   1.000
_cell.length_b   1.000
_cell.length_c   1.000
_cell.angle_alpha   90.00
_cell.angle_beta   90.00
_cell.angle_gamma   90.00
#
_symmetry.space_group_name_H-M   'P 1'
#
loop_
_entity.id
_entity.type
_entity.pdbx_description
1 polymer ?
#
loop_
_entity_poly.entity_id
_entity_poly.type
_entity_poly.pdbx_seq_one_letter_code
_entity_poly.pdbx_strand_id
1 'polypeptide(L)'
;MAYFKPASGLNPETERSYKLNKLTVTRQLKYSLKSEKSVDLLLGLNGLPVSTVELKSQFTGQDVTNAKRQFIEDRDPKEPVFKFKKRALVHFAVDPDEVFMTTKLEGLKTKYLPFNLGYNKGAGNPPNPEGYKTSYLWEYVWEKDRWMDILSRFPPFAGRRIQI
;
A
#
# COMPACT_ATOMS: atom_id res chain seq x y z
N MET A 1 -3.25 -12.09 -14.36
CA MET A 1 -2.48 -11.04 -15.06
C MET A 1 -3.07 -9.68 -14.72
N ALA A 2 -2.26 -8.64 -14.66
CA ALA A 2 -2.71 -7.25 -14.51
C ALA A 2 -2.44 -6.50 -15.81
N TYR A 3 -3.39 -5.70 -16.26
CA TYR A 3 -3.27 -4.88 -17.46
C TYR A 3 -3.16 -3.41 -17.05
N PHE A 4 -2.27 -2.64 -17.65
CA PHE A 4 -2.11 -1.22 -17.30
C PHE A 4 -2.76 -0.34 -18.36
N LYS A 5 -3.11 0.89 -17.96
CA LYS A 5 -3.75 1.85 -18.88
C LYS A 5 -2.80 2.11 -20.06
N PRO A 6 -3.26 1.96 -21.31
CA PRO A 6 -2.39 2.17 -22.45
C PRO A 6 -2.03 3.65 -22.60
N ALA A 7 -0.82 3.94 -23.07
CA ALA A 7 -0.35 5.30 -23.30
C ALA A 7 -1.16 6.03 -24.40
N SER A 8 -1.83 5.28 -25.29
CA SER A 8 -2.75 5.79 -26.29
C SER A 8 -4.02 4.93 -26.34
N GLY A 9 -5.16 5.51 -26.71
CA GLY A 9 -6.45 4.81 -26.87
C GLY A 9 -6.55 3.95 -28.14
N LEU A 10 -5.44 3.72 -28.84
CA LEU A 10 -5.42 3.09 -30.17
C LEU A 10 -5.61 1.57 -30.14
N ASN A 11 -5.57 0.93 -28.96
CA ASN A 11 -5.79 -0.50 -28.79
C ASN A 11 -7.02 -0.77 -27.89
N PRO A 12 -8.21 -0.97 -28.49
CA PRO A 12 -9.45 -1.25 -27.76
C PRO A 12 -9.39 -2.52 -26.89
N GLU A 13 -8.61 -3.53 -27.26
CA GLU A 13 -8.46 -4.76 -26.47
C GLU A 13 -7.67 -4.51 -25.18
N THR A 14 -6.64 -3.66 -25.25
CA THR A 14 -5.87 -3.27 -24.06
C THR A 14 -6.74 -2.47 -23.09
N GLU A 15 -7.59 -1.59 -23.61
CA GLU A 15 -8.55 -0.84 -22.78
C GLU A 15 -9.60 -1.76 -22.13
N ARG A 16 -10.15 -2.72 -22.88
CA ARG A 16 -11.05 -3.74 -22.31
C ARG A 16 -10.35 -4.53 -21.21
N SER A 17 -9.12 -4.97 -21.45
CA SER A 17 -8.33 -5.73 -20.46
C SER A 17 -8.02 -4.91 -19.21
N TYR A 18 -7.72 -3.60 -19.36
CA TYR A 18 -7.53 -2.69 -18.24
C TYR A 18 -8.79 -2.58 -17.37
N LYS A 19 -9.96 -2.43 -18.00
CA LYS A 19 -11.25 -2.33 -17.30
C LYS A 19 -11.58 -3.60 -16.50
N LEU A 20 -11.09 -4.76 -16.92
CA LEU A 20 -11.27 -6.05 -16.24
C LEU A 20 -10.43 -6.21 -14.96
N ASN A 21 -9.46 -5.33 -14.68
CA ASN A 21 -8.74 -5.39 -13.41
C ASN A 21 -9.67 -5.14 -12.23
N LYS A 22 -9.58 -6.03 -11.24
CA LYS A 22 -10.27 -5.96 -9.96
C LYS A 22 -9.30 -5.51 -8.89
N LEU A 23 -9.55 -4.33 -8.33
CA LEU A 23 -8.87 -3.84 -7.13
C LEU A 23 -9.74 -4.17 -5.93
N THR A 24 -9.13 -4.58 -4.83
CA THR A 24 -9.85 -4.99 -3.61
C THR A 24 -9.21 -4.38 -2.38
N VAL A 25 -10.02 -4.10 -1.37
CA VAL A 25 -9.56 -3.74 -0.02
C VAL A 25 -10.07 -4.82 0.93
N THR A 26 -9.17 -5.52 1.60
CA THR A 26 -9.52 -6.50 2.64
C THR A 26 -9.20 -5.92 4.00
N ARG A 27 -10.19 -5.83 4.88
CA ARG A 27 -10.01 -5.37 6.26
C ARG A 27 -9.57 -6.52 7.15
N GLN A 28 -8.71 -6.23 8.13
CA GLN A 28 -8.29 -7.18 9.17
C GLN A 28 -7.84 -8.52 8.60
N LEU A 29 -6.93 -8.48 7.62
CA LEU A 29 -6.43 -9.68 6.97
C LEU A 29 -5.58 -10.48 7.95
N LYS A 30 -6.11 -11.63 8.40
CA LYS A 30 -5.32 -12.67 9.06
C LYS A 30 -4.37 -13.29 8.05
N TYR A 31 -3.06 -13.09 8.26
CA TYR A 31 -2.03 -13.43 7.27
C TYR A 31 -1.22 -14.68 7.61
N SER A 32 -1.41 -15.21 8.81
CA SER A 32 -0.64 -16.34 9.34
C SER A 32 -1.54 -17.54 9.57
N LEU A 33 -1.06 -18.73 9.25
CA LEU A 33 -1.71 -19.99 9.66
C LEU A 33 -1.34 -20.41 11.09
N LYS A 34 -0.41 -19.68 11.71
CA LYS A 34 0.16 -20.00 13.02
C LYS A 34 -0.27 -19.01 14.11
N SER A 35 -0.93 -17.91 13.73
CA SER A 35 -1.39 -16.89 14.66
C SER A 35 -2.62 -16.17 14.11
N GLU A 36 -3.40 -15.60 15.02
CA GLU A 36 -4.57 -14.77 14.69
C GLU A 36 -4.20 -13.31 14.37
N LYS A 37 -2.90 -13.02 14.20
CA LYS A 37 -2.43 -11.67 13.87
C LYS A 37 -3.01 -11.24 12.52
N SER A 38 -3.55 -10.03 12.48
CA SER A 38 -4.07 -9.37 11.29
C SER A 38 -3.26 -8.13 10.93
N VAL A 39 -3.31 -7.74 9.66
CA VAL A 39 -2.99 -6.38 9.22
C VAL A 39 -4.29 -5.62 8.93
N ASP A 40 -4.33 -4.33 9.25
CA ASP A 40 -5.59 -3.57 9.21
C ASP A 40 -6.22 -3.53 7.83
N LEU A 41 -5.42 -3.25 6.79
CA LEU A 41 -5.86 -3.35 5.40
C LEU A 41 -4.86 -4.10 4.51
N LEU A 42 -5.38 -4.82 3.53
CA LEU A 42 -4.66 -5.28 2.35
C LEU A 42 -5.29 -4.67 1.10
N LEU A 43 -4.50 -3.96 0.31
CA LEU A 43 -4.85 -3.59 -1.06
C LEU A 43 -4.42 -4.73 -1.99
N GLY A 44 -5.35 -5.19 -2.83
CA GLY A 44 -5.16 -6.29 -3.77
C GLY A 44 -5.44 -5.89 -5.21
N LEU A 45 -4.79 -6.59 -6.14
CA LEU A 45 -5.01 -6.48 -7.58
C LEU A 45 -5.15 -7.88 -8.18
N ASN A 46 -6.32 -8.20 -8.73
CA ASN A 46 -6.64 -9.51 -9.32
C ASN A 46 -6.29 -10.68 -8.39
N GLY A 47 -6.58 -10.52 -7.09
CA GLY A 47 -6.31 -11.51 -6.05
C GLY A 47 -4.87 -11.54 -5.53
N LEU A 48 -3.97 -10.70 -6.06
CA LEU A 48 -2.60 -10.58 -5.58
C LEU A 48 -2.47 -9.45 -4.55
N PRO A 49 -1.83 -9.67 -3.40
CA PRO A 49 -1.53 -8.61 -2.44
C PRO A 49 -0.53 -7.62 -3.04
N VAL A 50 -0.88 -6.32 -3.07
CA VAL A 50 0.01 -5.26 -3.58
C VAL A 50 0.47 -4.30 -2.49
N SER A 51 -0.34 -4.06 -1.46
CA SER A 51 0.06 -3.24 -0.33
C SER A 51 -0.61 -3.68 0.97
N THR A 52 0.09 -3.51 2.09
CA THR A 52 -0.50 -3.68 3.43
C THR A 52 -0.49 -2.35 4.17
N VAL A 53 -1.46 -2.14 5.05
CA VAL A 53 -1.62 -0.88 5.79
C VAL A 53 -1.88 -1.18 7.26
N GLU A 54 -1.17 -0.49 8.15
CA GLU A 54 -1.49 -0.38 9.57
C GLU A 54 -2.03 1.01 9.85
N LEU A 55 -3.20 1.08 10.45
CA LEU A 55 -3.90 2.33 10.78
C LEU A 55 -3.81 2.60 12.28
N LYS A 56 -3.60 3.86 12.63
CA LYS A 56 -3.60 4.35 14.01
C LYS A 56 -4.46 5.58 14.14
N SER A 57 -4.78 5.93 15.38
CA SER A 57 -5.65 7.05 15.71
C SER A 57 -5.14 7.75 16.96
N GLN A 58 -4.86 9.05 16.82
CA GLN A 58 -4.37 9.86 17.94
C GLN A 58 -5.43 9.96 19.04
N PHE A 59 -6.73 9.80 18.71
CA PHE A 59 -7.82 9.72 19.69
C PHE A 59 -7.64 8.55 20.67
N THR A 60 -7.00 7.46 20.25
CA THR A 60 -6.68 6.31 21.11
C THR A 60 -5.25 6.37 21.66
N GLY A 61 -4.58 7.53 21.58
CA GLY A 61 -3.20 7.71 22.01
C GLY A 61 -2.19 6.96 21.14
N GLN A 62 -2.54 6.63 19.89
CA GLN A 62 -1.64 5.95 18.96
C GLN A 62 -1.39 6.76 17.69
N ASP A 63 -0.17 6.74 17.20
CA ASP A 63 0.25 7.50 16.02
C ASP A 63 0.98 6.60 15.00
N VAL A 64 1.50 7.22 13.95
CA VAL A 64 2.25 6.52 12.90
C VAL A 64 3.53 5.84 13.43
N THR A 65 4.09 6.30 14.55
CA THR A 65 5.23 5.63 15.22
C THR A 65 4.78 4.29 15.82
N ASN A 66 3.57 4.21 16.37
CA ASN A 66 3.01 2.93 16.81
C ASN A 66 2.79 1.96 15.63
N ALA A 67 2.29 2.44 14.48
CA ALA A 67 2.17 1.61 13.27
C ALA A 67 3.53 1.11 12.78
N LYS A 68 4.54 1.99 12.70
CA LYS A 68 5.93 1.63 12.34
C LYS A 68 6.48 0.57 13.28
N ARG A 69 6.29 0.72 14.59
CA ARG A 69 6.72 -0.24 15.61
C ARG A 69 6.02 -1.59 15.44
N GLN A 70 4.72 -1.60 15.19
CA GLN A 70 3.96 -2.83 14.96
C GLN A 70 4.50 -3.62 13.76
N PHE A 71 4.82 -2.94 12.65
CA PHE A 71 5.51 -3.59 11.53
C PHE A 71 6.89 -4.15 11.90
N ILE A 72 7.66 -3.44 12.73
CA ILE A 72 9.01 -3.83 13.13
C ILE A 72 9.01 -5.03 14.09
N GLU A 73 8.10 -5.03 15.06
CA GLU A 73 8.11 -5.96 16.19
C GLU A 73 7.16 -7.15 15.97
N ASP A 74 5.99 -6.93 15.36
CA ASP A 74 4.93 -7.94 15.29
C ASP A 74 4.79 -8.65 13.96
N ARG A 75 5.28 -8.05 12.87
CA ARG A 75 5.14 -8.57 11.50
C ARG A 75 6.42 -9.29 11.08
N ASP A 76 6.40 -10.61 11.11
CA ASP A 76 7.53 -11.42 10.63
C ASP A 76 7.70 -11.26 9.10
N PRO A 77 8.82 -10.72 8.60
CA PRO A 77 9.07 -10.57 7.16
C PRO A 77 9.11 -11.89 6.39
N LYS A 78 9.15 -13.04 7.08
CA LYS A 78 9.09 -14.38 6.48
C LYS A 78 7.65 -14.82 6.15
N GLU A 79 6.64 -14.19 6.76
CA GLU A 79 5.24 -14.46 6.42
C GLU A 79 4.98 -14.12 4.94
N PRO A 80 4.18 -14.92 4.22
CA PRO A 80 4.05 -14.79 2.77
C PRO A 80 3.74 -13.38 2.31
N VAL A 81 2.78 -12.69 2.96
CA VAL A 81 2.32 -11.35 2.56
C VAL A 81 3.41 -10.27 2.65
N PHE A 82 4.36 -10.40 3.59
CA PHE A 82 5.43 -9.42 3.85
C PHE A 82 6.74 -9.75 3.13
N LYS A 83 6.78 -10.86 2.39
CA LYS A 83 8.00 -11.33 1.77
C LYS A 83 8.43 -10.42 0.62
N PHE A 84 9.57 -9.75 0.84
CA PHE A 84 10.13 -8.78 -0.10
C PHE A 84 10.23 -9.32 -1.54
N LYS A 85 9.81 -8.49 -2.51
CA LYS A 85 9.78 -8.79 -3.95
C LYS A 85 8.99 -10.06 -4.35
N LYS A 86 8.14 -10.58 -3.47
CA LYS A 86 7.29 -11.76 -3.77
C LYS A 86 5.80 -11.49 -3.63
N ARG A 87 5.40 -10.62 -2.70
CA ARG A 87 3.99 -10.28 -2.41
C ARG A 87 3.82 -8.76 -2.32
N ALA A 88 3.29 -8.24 -1.21
CA ALA A 88 3.02 -6.81 -1.09
C ALA A 88 4.30 -6.00 -1.35
N LEU A 89 4.17 -4.94 -2.14
CA LEU A 89 5.27 -4.12 -2.64
C LEU A 89 5.60 -2.96 -1.71
N VAL A 90 4.59 -2.48 -0.99
CA VAL A 90 4.69 -1.34 -0.10
C VAL A 90 3.80 -1.55 1.12
N HIS A 91 4.34 -1.16 2.27
CA HIS A 91 3.69 -1.24 3.57
C HIS A 91 3.50 0.20 4.08
N PHE A 92 2.26 0.62 4.29
CA PHE A 92 1.92 1.95 4.79
C PHE A 92 1.64 1.92 6.29
N ALA A 93 2.30 2.81 7.03
CA ALA A 93 1.94 3.18 8.39
C ALA A 93 1.21 4.52 8.31
N VAL A 94 -0.02 4.57 8.82
CA VAL A 94 -0.92 5.72 8.64
C VAL A 94 -1.57 6.10 9.97
N ASP A 95 -1.64 7.40 10.23
CA ASP A 95 -2.57 7.96 11.21
C ASP A 95 -3.36 9.14 10.57
N PRO A 96 -4.20 9.87 11.31
CA PRO A 96 -4.96 11.01 10.77
C PRO A 96 -4.11 12.15 10.17
N ASP A 97 -2.86 12.27 10.59
CA ASP A 97 -1.98 13.41 10.30
C ASP A 97 -0.85 13.07 9.32
N GLU A 98 -0.27 11.87 9.42
CA GLU A 98 0.92 11.47 8.68
C GLU A 98 0.84 10.06 8.07
N VAL A 99 1.55 9.90 6.96
CA VAL A 99 1.77 8.63 6.26
C VAL A 99 3.27 8.40 6.12
N PHE A 100 3.69 7.20 6.51
CA PHE A 100 5.02 6.68 6.21
C PHE A 100 4.90 5.37 5.45
N MET A 101 5.88 5.08 4.60
CA MET A 101 5.91 3.83 3.86
C MET A 101 7.27 3.15 3.90
N THR A 102 7.27 1.85 3.67
CA THR A 102 8.48 1.07 3.40
C THR A 102 8.19 -0.01 2.36
N THR A 103 9.19 -0.35 1.56
CA THR A 103 9.09 -1.43 0.56
C THR A 103 9.67 -2.75 1.08
N LYS A 104 10.32 -2.76 2.25
CA LYS A 104 10.95 -3.95 2.80
C LYS A 104 10.93 -3.90 4.33
N LEU A 105 10.22 -4.84 4.94
CA LEU A 105 10.33 -5.10 6.37
C LEU A 105 11.64 -5.87 6.67
N GLU A 106 12.42 -5.36 7.62
CA GLU A 106 13.69 -5.94 8.07
C GLU A 106 13.87 -5.76 9.59
N GLY A 107 12.78 -5.92 10.35
CA GLY A 107 12.77 -5.69 11.80
C GLY A 107 13.30 -4.30 12.14
N LEU A 108 14.20 -4.20 13.12
CA LEU A 108 14.82 -2.92 13.54
C LEU A 108 15.58 -2.20 12.41
N LYS A 109 15.96 -2.88 11.33
CA LYS A 109 16.64 -2.28 10.16
C LYS A 109 15.68 -1.72 9.11
N THR A 110 14.36 -1.86 9.33
CA THR A 110 13.33 -1.34 8.43
C THR A 110 13.51 0.16 8.27
N LYS A 111 13.66 0.62 7.02
CA LYS A 111 13.76 2.04 6.69
C LYS A 111 12.41 2.53 6.21
N TYR A 112 11.90 3.57 6.87
CA TYR A 112 10.68 4.25 6.48
C TYR A 112 10.99 5.55 5.75
N LEU A 113 10.19 5.83 4.72
CA LEU A 113 10.20 7.08 3.99
C LEU A 113 8.90 7.83 4.31
N PRO A 114 8.95 9.15 4.54
CA PRO A 114 7.73 9.94 4.64
C PRO A 114 7.02 9.89 3.28
N PHE A 115 5.70 9.70 3.32
CA PHE A 115 4.84 9.71 2.14
C PHE A 115 3.84 10.87 2.19
N ASN A 116 4.26 11.98 2.82
CA ASN A 116 3.45 13.16 3.06
C ASN A 116 3.58 14.20 1.94
N LEU A 117 2.58 15.06 1.79
CA LEU A 117 2.50 16.12 0.77
C LEU A 117 3.48 17.28 1.01
N GLY A 118 3.98 17.43 2.24
CA GLY A 118 4.69 18.61 2.70
C GLY A 118 3.72 19.75 3.04
N TYR A 119 4.13 20.65 3.93
CA TYR A 119 3.32 21.81 4.31
C TYR A 119 4.20 23.02 4.64
N ASN A 120 3.89 24.18 4.05
CA ASN A 120 4.63 25.44 4.25
C ASN A 120 6.16 25.30 4.16
N LYS A 121 6.65 24.63 3.10
CA LYS A 121 8.08 24.29 2.87
C LYS A 121 8.70 23.33 3.92
N GLY A 122 7.88 22.67 4.73
CA GLY A 122 8.28 21.69 5.73
C GLY A 122 7.66 20.30 5.51
N ALA A 123 7.86 19.42 6.50
CA ALA A 123 7.33 18.06 6.55
C ALA A 123 5.83 18.04 6.92
N GLY A 124 5.23 16.85 6.89
CA GLY A 124 3.82 16.64 7.25
C GLY A 124 2.87 16.95 6.10
N ASN A 125 1.58 17.08 6.42
CA ASN A 125 0.51 17.32 5.44
C ASN A 125 -0.22 18.63 5.75
N PRO A 126 -0.77 19.32 4.72
CA PRO A 126 -1.63 20.48 4.94
C PRO A 126 -2.87 20.11 5.76
N PRO A 127 -3.44 21.04 6.54
CA PRO A 127 -4.71 20.82 7.20
C PRO A 127 -5.82 20.57 6.17
N ASN A 128 -6.72 19.63 6.46
CA ASN A 128 -7.94 19.42 5.69
C ASN A 128 -9.16 19.80 6.56
N PRO A 129 -9.85 20.92 6.27
CA PRO A 129 -11.05 21.32 7.03
C PRO A 129 -12.19 20.29 6.97
N GLU A 130 -12.24 19.50 5.90
CA GLU A 130 -13.33 18.55 5.62
C GLU A 130 -12.99 17.11 6.05
N GLY A 131 -11.82 16.87 6.67
CA GLY A 131 -11.44 15.52 7.06
C GLY A 131 -10.00 15.38 7.56
N TYR A 132 -9.45 14.17 7.39
CA TYR A 132 -8.09 13.86 7.82
C TYR A 132 -7.04 14.47 6.89
N LYS A 133 -5.88 14.87 7.42
CA LYS A 133 -4.78 15.38 6.59
C LYS A 133 -4.21 14.32 5.65
N THR A 134 -4.44 13.04 5.96
CA THR A 134 -4.04 11.88 5.17
C THR A 134 -5.08 11.43 4.14
N SER A 135 -6.20 12.15 3.98
CA SER A 135 -7.28 11.85 3.02
C SER A 135 -6.84 11.70 1.58
N TYR A 136 -5.80 12.43 1.15
CA TYR A 136 -5.20 12.28 -0.17
C TYR A 136 -4.78 10.82 -0.46
N LEU A 137 -4.50 10.01 0.57
CA LEU A 137 -4.07 8.64 0.39
C LEU A 137 -5.18 7.79 -0.27
N TRP A 138 -6.44 7.91 0.16
CA TRP A 138 -7.55 7.17 -0.45
C TRP A 138 -8.27 7.95 -1.54
N GLU A 139 -8.35 9.28 -1.44
CA GLU A 139 -9.07 10.11 -2.41
C GLU A 139 -8.29 10.31 -3.70
N TYR A 140 -6.95 10.27 -3.63
CA TYR A 140 -6.09 10.54 -4.78
C TYR A 140 -5.12 9.38 -5.07
N VAL A 141 -4.35 8.92 -4.09
CA VAL A 141 -3.27 7.92 -4.35
C VAL A 141 -3.84 6.53 -4.65
N TRP A 142 -4.84 6.08 -3.88
CA TRP A 142 -5.48 4.77 -4.05
C TRP A 142 -6.70 4.79 -4.97
N GLU A 143 -6.98 5.92 -5.63
CA GLU A 143 -7.89 5.96 -6.77
C GLU A 143 -7.39 4.97 -7.83
N LYS A 144 -8.30 4.23 -8.47
CA LYS A 144 -7.96 3.08 -9.33
C LYS A 144 -6.93 3.43 -10.40
N ASP A 145 -7.17 4.50 -11.17
CA ASP A 145 -6.28 4.86 -12.28
C ASP A 145 -4.91 5.34 -11.77
N ARG A 146 -4.87 6.13 -10.70
CA ARG A 146 -3.63 6.58 -10.06
C ARG A 146 -2.83 5.43 -9.46
N TRP A 147 -3.50 4.54 -8.75
CA TRP A 147 -2.86 3.38 -8.13
C TRP A 147 -2.31 2.42 -9.18
N MET A 148 -3.06 2.17 -10.26
CA MET A 148 -2.59 1.34 -11.37
C MET A 148 -1.40 1.98 -12.09
N ASP A 149 -1.36 3.30 -12.28
CA ASP A 149 -0.18 3.99 -12.82
C ASP A 149 1.05 3.81 -11.92
N ILE A 150 0.91 4.00 -10.60
CA ILE A 150 1.99 3.78 -9.63
C ILE A 150 2.50 2.34 -9.72
N LEU A 151 1.61 1.35 -9.68
CA LEU A 151 1.99 -0.07 -9.75
C LEU A 151 2.70 -0.43 -11.08
N SER A 152 2.34 0.24 -12.18
CA SER A 152 2.97 0.00 -13.49
C SER A 152 4.46 0.38 -13.51
N ARG A 153 4.85 1.37 -12.70
CA ARG A 153 6.23 1.87 -12.60
C ARG A 153 7.10 1.01 -11.70
N PHE A 154 6.47 0.21 -10.83
CA PHE A 154 7.14 -0.70 -9.90
C PHE A 154 6.61 -2.14 -10.06
N PRO A 155 6.75 -2.73 -11.26
CA PRO A 155 6.15 -4.02 -11.53
C PRO A 155 6.74 -5.09 -10.58
N PRO A 156 5.91 -5.84 -9.84
CA PRO A 156 6.36 -6.84 -8.87
C PRO A 156 7.24 -7.95 -9.49
N PHE A 157 7.25 -8.08 -10.82
CA PHE A 157 7.73 -9.25 -11.54
C PHE A 157 8.54 -8.93 -12.81
N ALA A 158 9.33 -7.84 -12.81
CA ALA A 158 10.35 -7.64 -13.85
C ALA A 158 11.39 -8.78 -13.77
N GLY A 159 11.14 -9.89 -14.46
CA GLY A 159 11.99 -11.09 -14.48
C GLY A 159 11.30 -12.44 -14.59
N ARG A 160 9.95 -12.54 -14.57
CA ARG A 160 9.27 -13.81 -14.86
C ARG A 160 8.20 -13.62 -15.92
N ARG A 161 8.50 -14.07 -17.15
CA ARG A 161 7.46 -14.50 -18.08
C ARG A 161 6.66 -15.60 -17.36
N ILE A 162 5.41 -15.33 -17.05
CA ILE A 162 4.47 -16.38 -16.68
C ILE A 162 3.98 -16.95 -18.02
N GLN A 163 4.65 -18.00 -18.50
CA GLN A 163 4.00 -18.95 -19.38
C GLN A 163 3.07 -19.77 -18.51
N ILE A 164 1.80 -19.80 -18.88
CA ILE A 164 0.88 -20.89 -18.54
C ILE A 164 0.99 -21.89 -19.69
#